data_AF-A0A5R9LXF8-F1
#
_entry.id   AF-A0A5R9LXF8-F1
#
_cell.length_a   1.000
_cell.length_b   1.000
_cell.length_c   1.000
_cell.angle_alpha   90.00
_cell.angle_beta   90.00
_cell.angle_gamma   90.00
#
_symmetry.space_group_name_H-M   'P 1'
#
loop_
_entity.id
_entity.type
_entity.pdbx_description
1 polymer ?
#
loop_
_entity_poly.entity_id
_entity_poly.type
_entity_poly.pdbx_seq_one_letter_code
_entity_poly.pdbx_strand_id
1 'polypeptide(L)'
;MTLYIDPPTWPGHGRMWSHLVSDVSYEELHAFAARLGCPPKAFERDHYDVPAARYASAVELGAVEVGSKEIVRRLIGAGLRRRKAPPAGDASAASA
;
A
#
# COMPACT_ATOMS: atom_id res chain seq x y z
N MET A 1 -5.99 -0.01 17.04
CA MET A 1 -4.96 -0.02 16.00
C MET A 1 -5.56 0.60 14.76
N THR A 2 -4.86 1.54 14.14
CA THR A 2 -5.39 2.40 13.09
C THR A 2 -4.75 2.02 11.77
N LEU A 3 -5.57 1.61 10.80
CA LEU A 3 -5.12 1.40 9.43
C LEU A 3 -5.40 2.67 8.64
N TYR A 4 -4.58 2.98 7.66
CA TYR A 4 -4.72 4.18 6.84
C TYR A 4 -4.92 3.81 5.39
N ILE A 5 -5.87 4.46 4.72
CA ILE A 5 -6.16 4.26 3.30
C ILE A 5 -6.20 5.60 2.57
N ASP A 6 -5.73 5.67 1.33
CA ASP A 6 -5.89 6.86 0.50
C ASP A 6 -7.11 6.78 -0.41
N PRO A 7 -7.66 7.92 -0.88
CA PRO A 7 -8.70 7.90 -1.90
C PRO A 7 -8.23 7.14 -3.15
N PRO A 8 -9.13 6.46 -3.88
CA PRO A 8 -8.76 5.66 -5.03
C PRO A 8 -8.40 6.54 -6.23
N THR A 9 -7.22 7.17 -6.20
CA THR A 9 -6.75 8.11 -7.22
C THR A 9 -5.63 7.55 -8.09
N TRP A 10 -5.16 6.32 -7.83
CA TRP A 10 -4.11 5.68 -8.61
C TRP A 10 -4.69 4.85 -9.76
N PRO A 11 -4.41 5.19 -11.04
CA PRO A 11 -4.89 4.41 -12.17
C PRO A 11 -4.02 3.16 -12.39
N GLY A 12 -4.65 2.02 -12.68
CA GLY A 12 -3.94 0.79 -13.06
C GLY A 12 -4.89 -0.32 -13.50
N HIS A 13 -4.53 -1.10 -14.51
CA HIS A 13 -5.35 -2.22 -14.99
C HIS A 13 -6.82 -1.86 -15.29
N GLY A 14 -7.08 -0.67 -15.84
CA GLY A 14 -8.43 -0.22 -16.19
C GLY A 14 -9.32 0.16 -15.00
N ARG A 15 -8.76 0.34 -13.80
CA ARG A 15 -9.48 0.75 -12.59
C ARG A 15 -8.65 1.70 -11.72
N MET A 16 -9.31 2.26 -10.73
CA MET A 16 -8.67 3.10 -9.71
C MET A 16 -8.35 2.29 -8.45
N TRP A 17 -7.28 2.69 -7.77
CA TRP A 17 -6.71 1.99 -6.63
C TRP A 17 -6.40 2.94 -5.49
N SER A 18 -6.56 2.41 -4.29
CA SER A 18 -6.10 2.94 -3.02
C SER A 18 -4.95 2.08 -2.49
N HIS A 19 -4.18 2.63 -1.58
CA HIS A 19 -3.15 1.95 -0.80
C HIS A 19 -3.60 1.90 0.64
N LEU A 20 -3.58 0.70 1.22
CA LEU A 20 -3.88 0.46 2.63
C LEU A 20 -2.60 0.12 3.37
N VAL A 21 -2.34 0.80 4.49
CA VAL A 21 -1.14 0.63 5.32
C VAL A 21 -1.44 0.55 6.81
N SER A 22 -0.45 0.05 7.54
CA SER A 22 -0.32 0.16 8.99
C SER A 22 0.92 1.00 9.32
N ASP A 23 0.88 1.75 10.42
CA ASP A 23 2.05 2.38 11.05
C ASP A 23 2.58 1.63 12.29
N VAL A 24 2.08 0.41 12.53
CA VAL A 24 2.45 -0.44 13.66
C VAL A 24 3.09 -1.75 13.22
N SER A 25 2.42 -2.55 12.38
CA SER A 25 2.94 -3.84 11.93
C SER A 25 2.26 -4.35 10.66
N TYR A 26 2.93 -5.25 9.94
CA TYR A 26 2.28 -5.94 8.82
C TYR A 26 1.29 -7.00 9.27
N GLU A 27 1.42 -7.54 10.47
CA GLU A 27 0.50 -8.54 11.00
C GLU A 27 -0.94 -7.98 11.08
N GLU A 28 -1.11 -6.79 11.65
CA GLU A 28 -2.43 -6.14 11.71
C GLU A 28 -2.94 -5.75 10.32
N LEU A 29 -2.03 -5.37 9.41
CA LEU A 29 -2.36 -5.03 8.03
C LEU A 29 -2.88 -6.26 7.29
N HIS A 30 -2.23 -7.41 7.44
CA HIS A 30 -2.66 -8.67 6.84
C HIS A 30 -4.01 -9.13 7.43
N ALA A 31 -4.19 -9.03 8.75
CA ALA A 31 -5.45 -9.38 9.41
C ALA A 31 -6.61 -8.49 8.93
N PHE A 32 -6.39 -7.18 8.80
CA PHE A 32 -7.37 -6.25 8.28
C PHE A 32 -7.69 -6.53 6.81
N ALA A 33 -6.66 -6.72 5.98
CA ALA A 33 -6.82 -7.00 4.56
C ALA A 33 -7.61 -8.31 4.32
N ALA A 34 -7.39 -9.34 5.14
CA ALA A 34 -8.16 -10.58 5.09
C ALA A 34 -9.66 -10.33 5.39
N ARG A 35 -9.97 -9.50 6.40
CA ARG A 35 -11.36 -9.11 6.73
C ARG A 35 -12.01 -8.27 5.63
N LEU A 36 -11.25 -7.38 5.00
CA LEU A 36 -11.68 -6.62 3.81
C LEU A 36 -11.86 -7.53 2.58
N GLY A 37 -11.34 -8.75 2.62
CA GLY A 37 -11.35 -9.75 1.55
C GLY A 37 -10.31 -9.48 0.46
N CYS A 38 -9.27 -8.68 0.74
CA CYS A 38 -8.15 -8.48 -0.16
C CYS A 38 -7.32 -9.76 -0.23
N PRO A 39 -6.98 -10.26 -1.43
CA PRO A 39 -6.18 -11.47 -1.55
C PRO A 39 -4.74 -11.20 -1.11
N PRO A 40 -4.00 -12.18 -0.55
CA PRO A 40 -2.62 -12.00 -0.10
C PRO A 40 -1.68 -11.43 -1.18
N LYS A 41 -1.92 -11.78 -2.46
CA LYS A 41 -1.15 -11.27 -3.61
C LYS A 41 -1.30 -9.78 -3.90
N ALA A 42 -2.25 -9.09 -3.25
CA ALA A 42 -2.39 -7.65 -3.36
C ALA A 42 -1.45 -6.90 -2.41
N PHE A 43 -0.66 -7.61 -1.61
CA PHE A 43 0.38 -7.01 -0.77
C PHE A 43 1.64 -6.69 -1.57
N GLU A 44 2.01 -5.41 -1.60
CA GLU A 44 3.13 -4.85 -2.35
C GLU A 44 4.25 -4.36 -1.42
N ARG A 45 4.84 -5.30 -0.67
CA ARG A 45 5.97 -5.14 0.27
C ARG A 45 5.66 -4.39 1.58
N ASP A 46 4.85 -3.34 1.53
CA ASP A 46 4.53 -2.51 2.71
C ASP A 46 3.09 -1.98 2.75
N HIS A 47 2.29 -2.28 1.72
CA HIS A 47 0.89 -1.86 1.62
C HIS A 47 0.06 -2.91 0.88
N TYR A 48 -1.26 -2.81 0.96
CA TYR A 48 -2.16 -3.50 0.05
C TYR A 48 -2.70 -2.55 -1.02
N ASP A 49 -2.71 -3.01 -2.27
CA ASP A 49 -3.47 -2.37 -3.34
C ASP A 49 -4.95 -2.74 -3.22
N VAL A 50 -5.79 -1.73 -2.96
CA VAL A 50 -7.23 -1.88 -2.75
C VAL A 50 -7.97 -1.28 -3.95
N PRO A 51 -8.77 -2.06 -4.69
CA PRO A 51 -9.54 -1.50 -5.82
C PRO A 51 -10.61 -0.53 -5.29
N ALA A 52 -10.94 0.51 -6.07
CA ALA A 52 -11.92 1.54 -5.71
C ALA A 52 -13.26 0.98 -5.17
N ALA A 53 -13.72 -0.14 -5.73
CA ALA A 53 -14.95 -0.81 -5.29
C ALA A 53 -14.92 -1.31 -3.83
N ARG A 54 -13.74 -1.43 -3.21
CA ARG A 54 -13.56 -1.87 -1.81
C ARG A 54 -13.16 -0.75 -0.87
N TYR A 55 -12.89 0.45 -1.39
CA TYR A 55 -12.45 1.57 -0.57
C TYR A 55 -13.51 1.96 0.49
N ALA A 56 -14.79 2.04 0.12
CA ALA A 56 -15.86 2.33 1.07
C ALA A 56 -15.93 1.28 2.20
N SER A 57 -15.86 -0.01 1.85
CA SER A 57 -15.82 -1.08 2.85
C SER A 57 -14.59 -1.03 3.75
N ALA A 58 -13.44 -0.55 3.25
CA ALA A 58 -12.25 -0.36 4.09
C ALA A 58 -12.50 0.73 5.14
N VAL A 59 -13.10 1.85 4.75
CA VAL A 59 -13.46 2.94 5.67
C VAL A 59 -14.52 2.48 6.68
N GLU A 60 -15.56 1.75 6.24
CA GLU A 60 -16.58 1.16 7.11
C GLU A 60 -15.99 0.16 8.11
N LEU A 61 -14.96 -0.59 7.73
CA LEU A 61 -14.23 -1.51 8.62
C LEU A 61 -13.28 -0.79 9.60
N GLY A 62 -13.16 0.54 9.51
CA GLY A 62 -12.40 1.38 10.43
C GLY A 62 -11.04 1.84 9.92
N ALA A 63 -10.73 1.70 8.63
CA ALA A 63 -9.57 2.37 8.05
C ALA A 63 -9.81 3.89 8.00
N VAL A 64 -8.81 4.66 8.41
CA VAL A 64 -8.85 6.13 8.39
C VAL A 64 -8.36 6.62 7.03
N GLU A 65 -9.19 7.39 6.35
CA GLU A 65 -8.77 8.03 5.11
C GLU A 65 -7.71 9.11 5.37
N VAL A 66 -6.61 9.04 4.62
CA VAL A 66 -5.56 10.07 4.58
C VAL A 66 -5.02 10.22 3.16
N GLY A 67 -4.34 11.32 2.84
CA GLY A 67 -3.72 11.46 1.52
C GLY A 67 -2.52 10.50 1.31
N SER A 68 -2.20 10.14 0.07
CA SER A 68 -1.06 9.25 -0.24
C SER A 68 0.29 9.76 0.31
N LYS A 69 0.48 11.08 0.40
CA LYS A 69 1.69 11.67 1.02
C LYS A 69 1.78 11.34 2.51
N GLU A 70 0.64 11.31 3.20
CA GLU A 70 0.55 10.97 4.62
C GLU A 70 0.80 9.48 4.85
N ILE A 71 0.28 8.60 3.98
CA ILE A 71 0.63 7.16 3.96
C ILE A 71 2.15 6.98 3.95
N VAL A 72 2.84 7.64 3.01
CA VAL A 72 4.30 7.52 2.90
C VAL A 72 5.01 8.04 4.14
N ARG A 73 4.55 9.16 4.71
CA ARG A 73 5.12 9.71 5.96
C ARG A 73 4.99 8.74 7.11
N ARG A 74 3.83 8.11 7.28
CA ARG A 74 3.56 7.12 8.33
C ARG A 74 4.42 5.88 8.18
N LEU A 75 4.50 5.31 6.97
CA LEU A 75 5.39 4.18 6.68
C LEU A 75 6.86 4.50 7.00
N ILE A 76 7.32 5.71 6.68
CA ILE A 76 8.69 6.14 7.01
C ILE A 76 8.87 6.28 8.52
N GLY A 77 7.95 6.97 9.20
CA GLY A 77 8.00 7.18 10.66
C GLY A 77 7.96 5.87 11.45
N ALA A 78 7.21 4.88 10.95
CA ALA A 78 7.12 3.54 11.52
C ALA A 78 8.31 2.62 11.17
N GLY A 79 9.22 3.03 10.29
CA GLY A 79 10.28 2.16 9.78
C GLY A 79 9.80 1.01 8.89
N LEU A 80 8.56 1.07 8.40
CA LEU A 80 7.91 0.04 7.59
C LEU A 80 8.05 0.30 6.07
N ARG A 81 8.52 1.46 5.61
CA ARG A 81 8.63 1.71 4.15
C ARG A 81 9.60 0.72 3.48
N ARG A 82 9.10 -0.06 2.51
CA ARG A 82 9.87 -0.98 1.65
C ARG A 82 9.76 -0.58 0.18
N ARG A 83 10.74 0.18 -0.29
CA ARG A 83 10.83 0.60 -1.70
C ARG A 83 11.18 -0.58 -2.60
N LYS A 84 10.64 -0.60 -3.82
CA LYS A 84 11.14 -1.47 -4.88
C LYS A 84 12.56 -1.02 -5.22
N ALA A 85 13.54 -1.93 -5.15
CA ALA A 85 14.87 -1.64 -5.66
C ALA A 85 14.78 -1.37 -7.17
N PRO A 86 15.51 -0.39 -7.70
CA PRO A 86 15.68 -0.30 -9.15
C PRO A 86 16.27 -1.64 -9.65
N PRO A 87 15.91 -2.09 -10.86
CA PRO A 87 16.62 -3.21 -11.46
C PRO A 87 18.11 -2.87 -11.43
N ALA A 88 18.96 -3.82 -11.03
CA ALA A 88 20.40 -3.64 -11.11
C ALA A 88 20.72 -3.22 -12.54
N GLY A 89 21.21 -1.99 -12.73
CA GLY A 89 21.55 -1.50 -14.05
C GLY A 89 22.58 -2.46 -14.65
N ASP A 90 22.37 -2.89 -15.89
CA ASP A 90 23.36 -3.65 -16.63
C ASP A 90 24.67 -2.88 -16.61
N ALA A 91 25.66 -3.40 -15.86
CA ALA A 91 27.01 -2.87 -15.77
C ALA A 91 27.81 -3.19 -17.04
N SER A 92 27.21 -3.01 -18.21
CA SER A 92 27.83 -3.22 -19.53
C SER A 92 27.77 -1.96 -20.39
N ALA A 93 28.28 -0.85 -19.85
CA ALA A 93 28.62 0.33 -20.66
C ALA A 93 29.65 1.20 -19.93
N ALA A 94 30.86 0.66 -19.77
CA ALA A 94 32.04 1.46 -19.43
C ALA A 94 33.29 0.81 -20.03
N SER A 95 33.32 0.72 -21.36
CA SER A 95 34.53 0.55 -22.17
C SER A 95 34.27 1.15 -23.56
N ALA A 96 34.58 2.44 -23.70
CA ALA A 96 34.86 3.09 -24.98
C ALA A 96 35.89 4.19 -24.75
#